data_AF-A0A963EXP9-F1
#
_entry.id   AF-A0A963EXP9-F1
#
_cell.length_a   1.000
_cell.length_b   1.000
_cell.length_c   1.000
_cell.angle_alpha   90.00
_cell.angle_beta   90.00
_cell.angle_gamma   90.00
#
_symmetry.space_group_name_H-M   'P 1'
#
loop_
_entity.id
_entity.type
_entity.pdbx_description
1 polymer ?
#
loop_
_entity_poly.entity_id
_entity_poly.type
_entity_poly.pdbx_seq_one_letter_code
_entity_poly.pdbx_strand_id
1 'polypeptide(L)'
;MDWKLLSRICSFKTPWIELIGEHWQDDKGQLLDYWRTTTDDSLIIIPEQSGDFIFPNKIFRPGVGQMTLDFPGGRVRQGVPINTMAREILARELGVTDNSIIELENIYTDPKFINSSTSSQKLFGLYARLNGTKDDLLPHIRFGSNKSNLSRILEELQCLQCRALLLELITCKERFAGIR
;
A
#
# COMPACT_ATOMS: atom_id res chain seq x y z
N MET A 1 7.66 1.01 30.48
CA MET A 1 7.23 -0.35 30.08
C MET A 1 8.20 -0.73 28.99
N ASP A 2 9.35 -1.27 29.38
CA ASP A 2 10.53 -1.23 28.52
C ASP A 2 10.99 -2.66 28.31
N TRP A 3 10.66 -3.19 27.13
CA TRP A 3 11.23 -4.43 26.67
C TRP A 3 12.68 -4.18 26.25
N LYS A 4 13.57 -5.10 26.60
CA LYS A 4 15.01 -4.98 26.32
C LYS A 4 15.46 -6.08 25.38
N LEU A 5 16.03 -5.68 24.24
CA LEU A 5 16.74 -6.60 23.36
C LEU A 5 18.05 -7.04 24.04
N LEU A 6 18.23 -8.36 24.20
CA LEU A 6 19.41 -8.94 24.84
C LEU A 6 20.47 -9.34 23.81
N SER A 7 20.07 -10.09 22.79
CA SER A 7 20.96 -10.57 21.73
C SER A 7 20.18 -11.07 20.51
N ARG A 8 20.86 -11.30 19.40
CA ARG A 8 20.30 -11.93 18.19
C ARG A 8 20.63 -13.42 18.20
N ILE A 9 19.62 -14.24 17.91
CA ILE A 9 19.74 -15.70 17.74
C ILE A 9 20.37 -15.98 16.37
N CYS A 10 19.71 -15.51 15.31
CA CYS A 10 20.16 -15.66 13.94
C CYS A 10 19.45 -14.65 13.02
N SER A 11 19.94 -14.52 11.79
CA SER A 11 19.19 -13.90 10.70
C SER A 11 19.30 -14.71 9.41
N PHE A 12 18.22 -14.72 8.65
CA PHE A 12 18.16 -15.31 7.32
C PHE A 12 17.60 -14.28 6.35
N LYS A 13 18.40 -13.89 5.35
CA LYS A 13 18.09 -12.81 4.42
C LYS A 13 17.93 -13.32 2.99
N THR A 14 16.89 -12.86 2.32
CA THR A 14 16.62 -13.05 0.90
C THR A 14 16.49 -11.68 0.21
N PRO A 15 16.33 -11.63 -1.13
CA PRO A 15 16.01 -10.37 -1.82
C PRO A 15 14.67 -9.73 -1.39
N TRP A 16 13.76 -10.49 -0.76
CA TRP A 16 12.39 -10.03 -0.49
C TRP A 16 12.11 -9.76 1.00
N ILE A 17 12.76 -10.54 1.87
CA ILE A 17 12.50 -10.56 3.31
C ILE A 17 13.74 -11.00 4.07
N GLU A 18 13.93 -10.47 5.27
CA GLU A 18 14.85 -10.98 6.27
C GLU A 18 14.05 -11.45 7.50
N LEU A 19 14.32 -12.66 7.95
CA LEU A 19 13.81 -13.24 9.20
C LEU A 19 14.88 -13.09 10.28
N ILE A 20 14.49 -12.60 11.46
CA ILE A 20 15.38 -12.32 12.57
C ILE A 20 14.82 -12.98 13.83
N GLY A 21 15.62 -13.83 14.46
CA GLY A 21 15.37 -14.34 15.80
C GLY A 21 16.14 -13.53 16.84
N GLU A 22 15.48 -13.12 17.92
CA GLU A 22 16.03 -12.23 18.94
C GLU A 22 15.65 -12.73 20.34
N HIS A 23 16.59 -12.64 21.28
CA HIS A 23 16.32 -12.80 22.70
C HIS A 23 15.90 -11.46 23.30
N TRP A 24 14.73 -11.42 23.90
CA TRP A 24 14.16 -10.24 24.55
C TRP A 24 13.91 -10.53 26.03
N GLN A 25 13.95 -9.46 26.82
CA GLN A 25 13.43 -9.43 28.18
C GLN A 25 12.21 -8.51 28.22
N ASP A 26 11.08 -9.00 28.71
CA ASP A 26 9.88 -8.19 28.87
C ASP A 26 9.95 -7.26 30.10
N ASP A 27 8.90 -6.48 30.32
CA ASP A 27 8.78 -5.54 31.43
C ASP A 27 8.62 -6.20 32.80
N LYS A 28 8.42 -7.52 32.86
CA LYS A 28 8.39 -8.35 34.07
C LYS A 28 9.69 -9.11 34.30
N GLY A 29 10.68 -8.94 33.42
CA GLY A 29 11.96 -9.63 33.48
C GLY A 29 11.96 -11.02 32.86
N GLN A 30 10.87 -11.46 32.23
CA GLN A 30 10.77 -12.75 31.55
C GLN A 30 11.60 -12.76 30.26
N LEU A 31 12.35 -13.83 30.04
CA LEU A 31 13.10 -14.07 28.82
C LEU A 31 12.22 -14.72 27.76
N LEU A 32 12.29 -14.22 26.52
CA LEU A 32 11.52 -14.73 25.40
C LEU A 32 12.30 -14.67 24.09
N ASP A 33 12.05 -15.65 23.24
CA ASP A 33 12.57 -15.69 21.87
C ASP A 33 11.52 -15.07 20.95
N TYR A 34 11.85 -13.92 20.37
CA TYR A 34 10.97 -13.19 19.46
C TYR A 34 11.45 -13.34 18.02
N TRP A 35 10.52 -13.68 17.13
CA TRP A 35 10.80 -13.83 15.70
C TRP A 35 10.05 -12.75 14.93
N ARG A 36 10.79 -11.95 14.18
CA ARG A 36 10.24 -10.88 13.35
C ARG A 36 10.85 -10.88 11.97
N THR A 37 10.18 -10.17 11.08
CA THR A 37 10.57 -9.99 9.70
C THR A 37 10.87 -8.52 9.41
N THR A 38 11.81 -8.29 8.52
CA THR A 38 12.07 -6.99 7.91
C THR A 38 11.88 -7.10 6.40
N THR A 39 11.14 -6.16 5.82
CA THR A 39 10.95 -6.00 4.38
C THR A 39 10.78 -4.52 4.11
N ASP A 40 10.99 -4.11 2.87
CA ASP A 40 10.87 -2.71 2.48
C ASP A 40 9.43 -2.22 2.65
N ASP A 41 9.28 -0.97 3.11
CA ASP A 41 8.00 -0.31 3.23
C ASP A 41 7.26 -0.31 1.88
N SER A 42 5.92 -0.29 1.93
CA SER A 42 5.06 -0.26 0.76
C SER A 42 4.54 1.15 0.50
N LEU A 43 4.43 1.52 -0.77
CA LEU A 43 3.68 2.67 -1.25
C LEU A 43 2.56 2.18 -2.15
N ILE A 44 1.33 2.62 -1.88
CA ILE A 44 0.15 2.36 -2.70
C ILE A 44 -0.51 3.69 -3.06
N ILE A 45 -0.94 3.83 -4.32
CA ILE A 45 -1.60 5.03 -4.83
C ILE A 45 -3.02 4.66 -5.25
N ILE A 46 -4.02 5.45 -4.83
CA ILE A 46 -5.40 5.36 -5.32
C ILE A 46 -5.61 6.46 -6.37
N PRO A 47 -5.52 6.14 -7.66
CA PRO A 47 -5.78 7.08 -8.73
C PRO A 47 -7.28 7.19 -9.05
N GLU A 48 -7.75 8.42 -9.23
CA GLU A 48 -9.10 8.77 -9.67
C GLU A 48 -9.02 9.64 -10.93
N GLN A 49 -9.80 9.28 -11.95
CA GLN A 49 -9.95 10.08 -13.17
C GLN A 49 -11.41 10.07 -13.61
N SER A 50 -11.99 11.26 -13.79
CA SER A 50 -13.36 11.44 -14.28
C SER A 50 -14.41 10.63 -13.48
N GLY A 51 -14.22 10.49 -12.16
CA GLY A 51 -15.09 9.73 -11.28
C GLY A 51 -14.86 8.22 -11.30
N ASP A 52 -13.80 7.72 -11.95
CA ASP A 52 -13.43 6.30 -11.93
C ASP A 52 -12.13 6.08 -11.15
N PHE A 53 -12.12 5.06 -10.28
CA PHE A 53 -10.88 4.47 -9.78
C PHE A 53 -10.22 3.65 -10.86
N ILE A 54 -8.91 3.83 -11.02
CA ILE A 54 -8.11 3.18 -12.08
C ILE A 54 -7.18 2.14 -11.45
N PHE A 55 -7.12 0.97 -12.08
CA PHE A 55 -6.28 -0.14 -11.67
C PHE A 55 -5.42 -0.60 -12.84
N PRO A 56 -4.17 -1.03 -12.58
CA PRO A 56 -3.43 -1.80 -13.57
C PRO A 56 -4.17 -3.10 -13.90
N ASN A 57 -3.76 -3.77 -14.96
CA ASN A 57 -4.23 -5.13 -15.23
C ASN A 57 -3.90 -6.05 -14.05
N LYS A 58 -4.73 -7.07 -13.83
CA LYS A 58 -4.47 -8.05 -12.76
C LYS A 58 -3.08 -8.65 -12.94
N ILE A 59 -2.39 -8.89 -11.83
CA ILE A 59 -1.02 -9.43 -11.83
C ILE A 59 -1.01 -10.76 -11.08
N PHE A 60 -0.25 -11.74 -11.58
CA PHE A 60 -0.08 -13.01 -10.88
C PHE A 60 0.72 -12.78 -9.59
N ARG A 61 0.17 -13.19 -8.45
CA ARG A 61 0.84 -13.12 -7.15
C ARG A 61 1.25 -14.52 -6.71
N PRO A 62 2.55 -14.86 -6.74
CA PRO A 62 3.02 -16.20 -6.35
C PRO A 62 2.59 -16.61 -4.94
N GLY A 63 2.51 -15.67 -3.99
CA GLY A 63 2.12 -15.96 -2.61
C GLY A 63 0.68 -16.45 -2.42
N VAL A 64 -0.21 -16.22 -3.40
CA VAL A 64 -1.60 -16.72 -3.39
C VAL A 64 -1.93 -17.56 -4.62
N GLY A 65 -0.98 -17.77 -5.54
CA GLY A 65 -1.13 -18.65 -6.70
C GLY A 65 -2.18 -18.19 -7.73
N GLN A 66 -2.57 -16.91 -7.75
CA GLN A 66 -3.63 -16.41 -8.64
C GLN A 66 -3.40 -14.97 -9.11
N MET A 67 -4.19 -14.55 -10.10
CA MET A 67 -4.24 -13.17 -10.59
C MET A 67 -5.01 -12.29 -9.61
N THR A 68 -4.39 -11.21 -9.12
CA THR A 68 -5.01 -10.28 -8.17
C THR A 68 -5.25 -8.91 -8.79
N LEU A 69 -6.34 -8.27 -8.38
CA LEU A 69 -6.55 -6.85 -8.58
C LEU A 69 -5.92 -6.10 -7.41
N ASP A 70 -5.05 -5.14 -7.71
CA ASP A 70 -4.39 -4.28 -6.73
C ASP A 70 -4.35 -2.85 -7.27
N PHE A 71 -4.31 -1.86 -6.38
CA PHE A 71 -3.95 -0.50 -6.77
C PHE A 71 -2.48 -0.41 -7.19
N PRO A 72 -2.10 0.60 -8.00
CA PRO A 72 -0.69 0.85 -8.30
C PRO A 72 0.15 0.95 -7.03
N GLY A 73 1.29 0.29 -7.02
CA GLY A 73 2.12 0.28 -5.81
C GLY A 73 3.50 -0.35 -5.98
N GLY A 74 4.35 -0.11 -4.99
CA GLY A 74 5.72 -0.58 -5.01
C GLY A 74 6.40 -0.50 -3.65
N ARG A 75 7.69 -0.84 -3.64
CA ARG A 75 8.54 -0.69 -2.46
C ARG A 75 9.06 0.74 -2.36
N VAL A 76 9.08 1.27 -1.15
CA VAL A 76 9.67 2.56 -0.82
C VAL A 76 11.18 2.44 -0.90
N ARG A 77 11.80 3.30 -1.70
CA ARG A 77 13.24 3.41 -1.84
C ARG A 77 13.77 4.46 -0.87
N GLN A 78 14.74 4.06 -0.07
CA GLN A 78 15.42 4.94 0.89
C GLN A 78 16.00 6.17 0.17
N GLY A 79 15.80 7.35 0.75
CA GLY A 79 16.31 8.62 0.22
C GLY A 79 15.54 9.22 -0.95
N VAL A 80 14.49 8.54 -1.47
CA VAL A 80 13.65 9.08 -2.53
C VAL A 80 12.35 9.64 -1.92
N PRO A 81 11.93 10.88 -2.27
CA PRO A 81 10.66 11.42 -1.79
C PRO A 81 9.47 10.56 -2.24
N ILE A 82 8.50 10.36 -1.33
CA ILE A 82 7.30 9.53 -1.59
C ILE A 82 6.53 10.01 -2.83
N ASN A 83 6.36 11.33 -2.98
CA ASN A 83 5.66 11.90 -4.13
C ASN A 83 6.36 11.62 -5.45
N THR A 84 7.69 11.56 -5.46
CA THR A 84 8.48 11.22 -6.65
C THR A 84 8.27 9.75 -7.02
N MET A 85 8.32 8.83 -6.06
CA MET A 85 8.04 7.41 -6.31
C MET A 85 6.61 7.17 -6.76
N ALA A 86 5.64 7.90 -6.21
CA ALA A 86 4.24 7.80 -6.63
C ALA A 86 4.07 8.15 -8.12
N ARG A 87 4.74 9.22 -8.59
CA ARG A 87 4.73 9.63 -10.00
C ARG A 87 5.35 8.57 -10.91
N GLU A 88 6.50 8.03 -10.52
CA GLU A 88 7.15 6.94 -11.27
C GLU A 88 6.29 5.68 -11.34
N ILE A 89 5.62 5.30 -10.24
CA ILE A 89 4.72 4.14 -10.20
C ILE A 89 3.52 4.38 -11.13
N LEU A 90 2.88 5.54 -11.05
CA LEU A 90 1.76 5.90 -11.92
C LEU A 90 2.18 5.91 -13.40
N ALA A 91 3.36 6.44 -13.72
CA ALA A 91 3.89 6.42 -15.08
C ALA A 91 4.17 4.98 -15.57
N ARG A 92 4.82 4.15 -14.76
CA ARG A 92 5.17 2.78 -15.12
C ARG A 92 3.94 1.88 -15.28
N GLU A 93 3.00 1.96 -14.35
CA GLU A 93 1.89 1.00 -14.27
C GLU A 93 0.65 1.48 -15.01
N LEU A 94 0.45 2.81 -15.10
CA LEU A 94 -0.73 3.40 -15.73
C LEU A 94 -0.44 4.27 -16.96
N GLY A 95 0.83 4.46 -17.33
CA GLY A 95 1.18 5.37 -18.44
C GLY A 95 0.87 6.84 -18.15
N VAL A 96 0.64 7.19 -16.89
CA VAL A 96 0.27 8.55 -16.45
C VAL A 96 1.48 9.47 -16.56
N THR A 97 1.33 10.59 -17.25
CA THR A 97 2.38 11.61 -17.33
C THR A 97 2.28 12.58 -16.16
N ASP A 98 3.38 13.23 -15.78
CA ASP A 98 3.38 14.17 -14.64
C ASP A 98 2.37 15.32 -14.80
N ASN A 99 2.20 15.81 -16.03
CA ASN A 99 1.25 16.87 -16.37
C ASN A 99 -0.21 16.45 -16.21
N SER A 100 -0.47 15.14 -16.12
CA SER A 100 -1.82 14.62 -15.91
C SER A 100 -2.22 14.49 -14.45
N ILE A 101 -1.28 14.64 -13.50
CA ILE A 101 -1.55 14.54 -12.06
C ILE A 101 -1.92 15.93 -11.53
N ILE A 102 -3.21 16.16 -11.28
CA ILE A 102 -3.73 17.43 -10.74
C ILE A 102 -3.50 17.51 -9.23
N GLU A 103 -3.74 16.41 -8.53
CA GLU A 103 -3.55 16.32 -7.08
C GLU A 103 -2.78 15.06 -6.74
N LEU A 104 -1.92 15.16 -5.73
CA LEU A 104 -1.21 14.04 -5.15
C LEU A 104 -1.06 14.29 -3.65
N GLU A 105 -1.84 13.57 -2.85
CA GLU A 105 -1.98 13.84 -1.43
C GLU A 105 -1.85 12.57 -0.61
N ASN A 106 -1.30 12.69 0.60
CA ASN A 106 -1.27 11.56 1.52
C ASN A 106 -2.68 11.24 2.03
N ILE A 107 -3.03 9.96 2.06
CA ILE A 107 -4.24 9.45 2.70
C ILE A 107 -4.05 9.43 4.21
N TYR A 108 -2.85 9.08 4.68
CA TYR A 108 -2.46 9.16 6.09
C TYR A 108 -1.42 10.25 6.31
N THR A 109 -1.53 10.99 7.42
CA THR A 109 -0.44 11.88 7.86
C THR A 109 0.84 11.09 8.14
N ASP A 110 0.70 9.96 8.85
CA ASP A 110 1.79 9.05 9.19
C ASP A 110 1.59 7.67 8.58
N PRO A 111 2.63 7.05 8.01
CA PRO A 111 2.53 5.72 7.44
C PRO A 111 2.16 4.68 8.51
N LYS A 112 1.37 3.68 8.12
CA LYS A 112 0.81 2.68 9.05
C LYS A 112 1.60 1.39 9.05
N PHE A 113 1.84 0.80 10.22
CA PHE A 113 2.41 -0.55 10.30
C PHE A 113 1.43 -1.58 9.75
N ILE A 114 1.92 -2.48 8.90
CA ILE A 114 1.07 -3.50 8.26
C ILE A 114 0.84 -4.70 9.20
N ASN A 115 1.89 -5.10 9.91
CA ASN A 115 1.82 -6.15 10.92
C ASN A 115 2.79 -5.80 12.05
N SER A 116 2.35 -4.94 12.98
CA SER A 116 3.18 -4.42 14.08
C SER A 116 3.66 -5.49 15.07
N SER A 117 3.09 -6.70 15.03
CA SER A 117 3.58 -7.80 15.86
C SER A 117 4.90 -8.33 15.32
N THR A 118 4.92 -8.83 14.09
CA THR A 118 6.08 -9.55 13.56
C THR A 118 6.78 -8.84 12.40
N SER A 119 6.43 -7.59 12.09
CA SER A 119 7.06 -6.82 11.02
C SER A 119 7.16 -5.34 11.33
N SER A 120 8.27 -4.73 10.91
CA SER A 120 8.43 -3.28 10.94
C SER A 120 7.96 -2.58 9.64
N GLN A 121 7.40 -3.32 8.69
CA GLN A 121 6.98 -2.79 7.40
C GLN A 121 5.86 -1.76 7.56
N LYS A 122 6.05 -0.60 6.94
CA LYS A 122 5.08 0.49 6.90
C LYS A 122 4.38 0.56 5.54
N LEU A 123 3.17 1.12 5.55
CA LEU A 123 2.37 1.43 4.39
C LEU A 123 2.21 2.94 4.26
N PHE A 124 2.68 3.47 3.14
CA PHE A 124 2.40 4.81 2.65
C PHE A 124 1.23 4.71 1.66
N GLY A 125 0.24 5.58 1.84
CA GLY A 125 -0.95 5.63 1.01
C GLY A 125 -1.14 7.02 0.44
N LEU A 126 -1.19 7.14 -0.89
CA LEU A 126 -1.45 8.40 -1.58
C LEU A 126 -2.74 8.32 -2.39
N TYR A 127 -3.43 9.44 -2.52
CA TYR A 127 -4.51 9.66 -3.46
C TYR A 127 -3.97 10.50 -4.62
N ALA A 128 -4.30 10.12 -5.84
CA ALA A 128 -3.94 10.88 -7.04
C ALA A 128 -5.18 11.23 -7.85
N ARG A 129 -5.41 12.52 -8.09
CA ARG A 129 -6.45 12.98 -9.02
C ARG A 129 -5.84 13.28 -10.37
N LEU A 130 -6.35 12.63 -11.40
CA LEU A 130 -5.83 12.74 -12.77
C LEU A 130 -6.74 13.62 -13.64
N ASN A 131 -6.14 14.39 -14.55
CA ASN A 131 -6.86 15.08 -15.63
C ASN A 131 -7.06 14.15 -16.83
N GLY A 132 -7.77 14.65 -17.85
CA GLY A 132 -7.93 13.96 -19.13
C GLY A 132 -9.22 13.14 -19.25
N THR A 133 -9.33 12.45 -20.37
CA THR A 133 -10.45 11.59 -20.74
C THR A 133 -10.08 10.11 -20.56
N LYS A 134 -11.07 9.22 -20.63
CA LYS A 134 -10.85 7.78 -20.37
C LYS A 134 -9.87 7.12 -21.36
N ASP A 135 -9.67 7.74 -22.52
CA ASP A 135 -8.86 7.21 -23.63
C ASP A 135 -7.36 7.54 -23.51
N ASP A 136 -6.97 8.40 -22.56
CA ASP A 136 -5.59 8.92 -22.43
C ASP A 136 -4.65 7.98 -21.66
N LEU A 137 -5.12 6.81 -21.20
CA LEU A 137 -4.35 5.86 -20.40
C LEU A 137 -4.12 4.53 -21.13
N LEU A 138 -3.14 3.76 -20.65
CA LEU A 138 -2.94 2.37 -21.06
C LEU A 138 -4.23 1.54 -20.77
N PRO A 139 -4.39 0.34 -21.36
CA PRO A 139 -5.53 -0.52 -21.05
C PRO A 139 -5.54 -0.87 -19.56
N HIS A 140 -6.59 -0.40 -18.87
CA HIS A 140 -6.76 -0.48 -17.42
C HIS A 140 -8.14 -0.96 -17.02
N ILE A 141 -8.21 -1.49 -15.81
CA ILE A 141 -9.48 -1.83 -15.18
C ILE A 141 -9.99 -0.56 -14.51
N ARG A 142 -11.24 -0.19 -14.79
CA ARG A 142 -11.88 1.02 -14.24
C ARG A 142 -13.16 0.64 -13.50
N PHE A 143 -13.36 1.29 -12.36
CA PHE A 143 -14.60 1.19 -11.59
C PHE A 143 -15.04 2.60 -11.21
N GLY A 144 -16.30 2.95 -11.50
CA GLY A 144 -16.85 4.23 -11.05
C GLY A 144 -16.79 4.36 -9.53
N SER A 145 -16.54 5.55 -9.01
CA SER A 145 -16.45 5.85 -7.58
C SER A 145 -17.85 5.97 -6.94
N ASN A 146 -18.77 5.07 -7.27
CA ASN A 146 -20.12 5.01 -6.70
C ASN A 146 -20.25 3.80 -5.77
N LYS A 147 -21.33 3.75 -5.00
CA LYS A 147 -21.50 2.76 -3.92
C LYS A 147 -21.52 1.31 -4.42
N SER A 148 -22.21 1.02 -5.53
CA SER A 148 -22.28 -0.34 -6.06
C SER A 148 -20.93 -0.83 -6.58
N ASN A 149 -20.19 0.03 -7.27
CA ASN A 149 -18.84 -0.28 -7.71
C ASN A 149 -17.86 -0.36 -6.54
N LEU A 150 -18.00 0.45 -5.50
CA LEU A 150 -17.16 0.35 -4.30
C LEU A 150 -17.30 -1.02 -3.64
N SER A 151 -18.52 -1.53 -3.45
CA SER A 151 -18.74 -2.87 -2.93
C SER A 151 -18.05 -3.93 -3.80
N ARG A 152 -18.17 -3.81 -5.12
CA ARG A 152 -17.51 -4.72 -6.07
C ARG A 152 -15.98 -4.64 -6.00
N ILE A 153 -15.40 -3.43 -5.92
CA ILE A 153 -13.95 -3.26 -5.72
C ILE A 153 -13.53 -3.93 -4.42
N LEU A 154 -14.28 -3.74 -3.34
CA LEU A 154 -14.08 -4.38 -2.05
C LEU A 154 -14.42 -5.88 -2.06
N GLU A 155 -14.93 -6.46 -3.13
CA GLU A 155 -15.05 -7.92 -3.28
C GLU A 155 -13.87 -8.47 -4.09
N GLU A 156 -13.43 -7.73 -5.11
CA GLU A 156 -12.33 -8.12 -6.00
C GLU A 156 -10.93 -7.89 -5.39
N LEU A 157 -10.75 -6.89 -4.50
CA LEU A 157 -9.47 -6.60 -3.87
C LEU A 157 -9.08 -7.68 -2.85
N GLN A 158 -8.07 -8.47 -3.20
CA GLN A 158 -7.47 -9.47 -2.28
C GLN A 158 -6.40 -8.86 -1.38
N CYS A 159 -5.71 -7.81 -1.84
CA CYS A 159 -4.71 -7.12 -1.04
C CYS A 159 -5.37 -6.33 0.09
N LEU A 160 -5.20 -6.80 1.34
CA LEU A 160 -5.75 -6.14 2.51
C LEU A 160 -5.27 -4.69 2.67
N GLN A 161 -4.03 -4.39 2.29
CA GLN A 161 -3.50 -3.02 2.31
C GLN A 161 -4.24 -2.11 1.32
N CYS A 162 -4.54 -2.60 0.10
CA CYS A 162 -5.35 -1.86 -0.88
C CYS A 162 -6.77 -1.62 -0.36
N ARG A 163 -7.39 -2.63 0.25
CA ARG A 163 -8.73 -2.52 0.84
C ARG A 163 -8.77 -1.48 1.95
N ALA A 164 -7.81 -1.56 2.89
CA ALA A 164 -7.73 -0.66 4.04
C ALA A 164 -7.54 0.79 3.59
N LEU A 165 -6.66 1.04 2.60
CA LEU A 165 -6.47 2.38 2.05
C LEU A 165 -7.69 2.93 1.35
N LEU A 166 -8.43 2.10 0.60
CA LEU A 166 -9.66 2.53 -0.04
C LEU A 166 -10.71 2.91 0.99
N LEU A 167 -10.88 2.09 2.03
CA LEU A 167 -11.79 2.36 3.15
C LEU A 167 -11.40 3.63 3.91
N GLU A 168 -10.12 3.88 4.11
CA GLU A 168 -9.64 5.11 4.72
C GLU A 168 -9.96 6.33 3.83
N LEU A 169 -9.66 6.24 2.54
CA LEU A 169 -9.89 7.34 1.59
C LEU A 169 -11.37 7.76 1.58
N ILE A 170 -12.29 6.80 1.48
CA ILE A 170 -13.73 7.09 1.46
C ILE A 170 -14.26 7.58 2.83
N THR A 171 -13.56 7.25 3.91
CA THR A 171 -13.95 7.68 5.26
C THR A 171 -13.50 9.11 5.50
N CYS A 172 -12.27 9.46 5.11
CA CYS A 172 -11.62 10.70 5.49
C CYS A 172 -11.80 11.85 4.49
N LYS A 173 -12.14 11.58 3.23
CA LYS A 173 -12.36 12.64 2.23
C LYS A 173 -13.85 12.94 2.09
N GLU A 174 -14.22 14.20 2.35
CA GLU A 174 -15.60 14.71 2.19
C GLU A 174 -16.18 14.42 0.81
N ARG A 175 -15.35 14.48 -0.24
CA ARG A 175 -15.73 14.17 -1.63
C ARG A 175 -16.32 12.77 -1.81
N PHE A 176 -15.98 11.84 -0.93
CA PHE A 176 -16.47 10.47 -0.95
C PHE A 176 -17.46 10.17 0.21
N ALA A 177 -17.79 11.17 1.03
CA ALA A 177 -18.62 10.98 2.24
C ALA A 177 -20.05 10.48 1.94
N GLY A 178 -20.57 10.70 0.74
CA GLY A 178 -21.88 10.22 0.29
C GLY A 178 -21.91 8.81 -0.33
N ILE A 179 -20.76 8.12 -0.41
CA ILE A 179 -20.64 6.77 -0.99
C ILE A 179 -20.81 5.67 0.08
N ARG A 180 -20.89 6.05 1.37
CA ARG A 180 -21.11 5.16 2.51
C ARG A 180 -22.45 4.42 2.45
#